data_AF-A0A930Z2T4-F1
#
_entry.id   AF-A0A930Z2T4-F1
#
_cell.length_a   1.000
_cell.length_b   1.000
_cell.length_c   1.000
_cell.angle_alpha   90.00
_cell.angle_beta   90.00
_cell.angle_gamma   90.00
#
_symmetry.space_group_name_H-M   'P 1'
#
loop_
_entity.id
_entity.type
_entity.pdbx_description
1 polymer ?
#
loop_
_entity_poly.entity_id
_entity_poly.type
_entity_poly.pdbx_seq_one_letter_code
_entity_poly.pdbx_strand_id
1 'polypeptide(L)'
;MADAQPVERYFSSGADRGSIIGNPLGEFLWGAGGMAHAWPANPGENQYTSVQNSSVPTLLIGGTLDFQTPAQNATKELLPHLSNGHQVILPGLGHVDDFDAYEPSASTQLLTTFYATGQVDTSRYTPNVVSFATPQSQAAIAKDILGFMIGFALLAVIWLVVLAIRIRRRGGTGRKTGAWIRSAGPIVFGLGGWFLGELLVLRFWPSRALPDQLLSVVSVAVPIWLGVYAGWVCTDTPKAMRAKGMIAAAVGAVVGAALGFHVTNGLIALITTIIGAAVVSNLSLLVLDIWIERAASRGTAPPAADLSETEHLEPALH
;
A
#
# COMPACT_ATOMS: atom_id res chain seq x y z
N MET A 1 10.16 4.57 -22.71
CA MET A 1 10.75 3.61 -21.75
C MET A 1 11.51 2.62 -22.59
N ALA A 2 12.82 2.46 -22.40
CA ALA A 2 13.71 1.79 -23.36
C ALA A 2 13.21 0.41 -23.84
N ASP A 3 12.49 -0.33 -22.99
CA ASP A 3 11.97 -1.67 -23.28
C ASP A 3 10.53 -1.71 -23.82
N ALA A 4 9.88 -0.56 -24.05
CA ALA A 4 8.48 -0.50 -24.48
C ALA A 4 8.24 -1.24 -25.80
N GLN A 5 9.13 -1.07 -26.79
CA GLN A 5 9.02 -1.76 -28.08
C GLN A 5 9.24 -3.28 -28.00
N PRO A 6 10.26 -3.81 -27.29
CA PRO A 6 10.36 -5.24 -27.00
C PRO A 6 9.11 -5.82 -26.31
N VAL A 7 8.57 -5.12 -25.31
CA VAL A 7 7.38 -5.54 -24.56
C VAL A 7 6.15 -5.55 -25.45
N GLU A 8 5.94 -4.50 -26.26
CA GLU A 8 4.82 -4.42 -27.21
C GLU A 8 4.88 -5.55 -28.22
N ARG A 9 6.07 -5.82 -28.80
CA ARG A 9 6.27 -6.96 -29.70
C ARG A 9 5.94 -8.29 -29.02
N TYR A 10 6.40 -8.49 -27.79
CA TYR A 10 6.12 -9.69 -27.01
C TYR A 10 4.61 -9.91 -26.85
N PHE A 11 3.88 -8.92 -26.32
CA PHE A 11 2.43 -9.03 -26.07
C PHE A 11 1.60 -9.08 -27.36
N SER A 12 2.01 -8.36 -28.41
CA SER A 12 1.35 -8.41 -29.73
C SER A 12 1.49 -9.76 -30.43
N SER A 13 2.53 -10.54 -30.09
CA SER A 13 2.77 -11.86 -30.68
C SER A 13 1.95 -12.98 -30.04
N GLY A 14 1.03 -12.65 -29.14
CA GLY A 14 0.19 -13.57 -28.39
C GLY A 14 0.93 -14.11 -27.15
N ALA A 15 1.19 -13.22 -26.18
CA ALA A 15 1.90 -13.52 -24.92
C ALA A 15 1.66 -14.95 -24.43
N ASP A 16 2.74 -15.63 -24.04
CA ASP A 16 2.79 -17.05 -23.65
C ASP A 16 2.81 -18.05 -24.84
N ARG A 17 4.00 -18.22 -25.44
CA ARG A 17 4.28 -19.13 -26.57
C ARG A 17 4.32 -20.62 -26.18
N GLY A 18 3.31 -21.10 -25.46
CA GLY A 18 3.22 -22.51 -25.05
C GLY A 18 4.22 -22.90 -23.97
N SER A 19 4.61 -21.97 -23.08
CA SER A 19 5.38 -22.30 -21.89
C SER A 19 4.53 -23.15 -20.95
N ILE A 20 5.09 -24.24 -20.41
CA ILE A 20 4.39 -25.07 -19.41
C ILE A 20 4.20 -24.28 -18.10
N ILE A 21 5.05 -23.30 -17.83
CA ILE A 21 5.04 -22.46 -16.61
C ILE A 21 4.17 -21.19 -16.82
N GLY A 22 3.88 -20.86 -18.08
CA GLY A 22 3.15 -19.67 -18.49
C GLY A 22 3.92 -18.36 -18.31
N ASN A 23 3.20 -17.23 -18.35
CA ASN A 23 3.74 -15.87 -18.15
C ASN A 23 3.02 -15.01 -17.06
N PRO A 24 2.57 -15.57 -15.92
CA PRO A 24 1.75 -14.80 -14.97
C PRO A 24 2.51 -13.61 -14.34
N LEU A 25 3.80 -13.77 -14.06
CA LEU A 25 4.61 -12.68 -13.49
C LEU A 25 4.85 -11.56 -14.51
N GLY A 26 5.12 -11.90 -15.78
CA GLY A 26 5.29 -10.92 -16.84
C GLY A 26 3.99 -10.16 -17.15
N GLU A 27 2.85 -10.85 -17.17
CA GLU A 27 1.53 -10.22 -17.27
C GLU A 27 1.28 -9.24 -16.12
N PHE A 28 1.58 -9.64 -14.89
CA PHE A 28 1.44 -8.79 -13.71
C PHE A 28 2.34 -7.55 -13.79
N LEU A 29 3.65 -7.72 -14.04
CA LEU A 29 4.63 -6.63 -14.06
C LEU A 29 4.35 -5.61 -15.17
N TRP A 30 3.95 -6.08 -16.35
CA TRP A 30 3.73 -5.23 -17.52
C TRP A 30 2.27 -4.84 -17.74
N GLY A 31 1.36 -5.21 -16.83
CA GLY A 31 -0.08 -4.94 -16.95
C GLY A 31 -0.65 -5.50 -18.26
N ALA A 32 -0.27 -6.73 -18.62
CA ALA A 32 -0.57 -7.37 -19.90
C ALA A 32 -0.18 -6.52 -21.13
N GLY A 33 0.92 -5.77 -21.03
CA GLY A 33 1.43 -4.87 -22.06
C GLY A 33 0.94 -3.42 -21.93
N GLY A 34 -0.10 -3.16 -21.14
CA GLY A 34 -0.62 -1.80 -20.93
C GLY A 34 0.39 -0.82 -20.34
N MET A 35 1.37 -1.31 -19.57
CA MET A 35 2.44 -0.48 -19.01
C MET A 35 3.40 0.08 -20.06
N ALA A 36 3.51 -0.53 -21.24
CA ALA A 36 4.38 -0.04 -22.31
C ALA A 36 3.99 1.36 -22.81
N HIS A 37 2.72 1.74 -22.64
CA HIS A 37 2.18 3.04 -23.06
C HIS A 37 1.89 3.99 -21.88
N ALA A 38 2.12 3.55 -20.63
CA ALA A 38 1.81 4.34 -19.45
C ALA A 38 2.75 5.54 -19.27
N TRP A 39 3.94 5.49 -19.89
CA TRP A 39 4.91 6.58 -19.85
C TRP A 39 5.18 7.11 -21.26
N PRO A 40 5.24 8.44 -21.46
CA PRO A 40 5.59 9.00 -22.76
C PRO A 40 6.99 8.54 -23.21
N ALA A 41 7.14 8.32 -24.51
CA ALA A 41 8.43 8.00 -25.11
C ALA A 41 9.45 9.12 -24.82
N ASN A 42 10.66 8.76 -24.43
CA ASN A 42 11.70 9.74 -24.16
C ASN A 42 12.32 10.18 -25.50
N PRO A 43 12.38 11.48 -25.83
CA PRO A 43 13.02 11.95 -27.07
C PRO A 43 14.48 11.52 -27.23
N GLY A 44 15.19 11.25 -26.12
CA GLY A 44 16.59 10.78 -26.12
C GLY A 44 16.76 9.25 -26.16
N GLU A 45 15.68 8.48 -26.22
CA GLU A 45 15.70 7.02 -26.06
C GLU A 45 16.60 6.34 -27.10
N ASN A 46 16.57 6.81 -28.36
CA ASN A 46 17.37 6.28 -29.45
C ASN A 46 18.90 6.41 -29.24
N GLN A 47 19.37 7.29 -28.35
CA GLN A 47 20.80 7.46 -28.10
C GLN A 47 21.38 6.32 -27.25
N TYR A 48 20.53 5.58 -26.53
CA TYR A 48 20.92 4.53 -25.60
C TYR A 48 20.50 3.12 -26.06
N THR A 49 19.97 2.98 -27.27
CA THR A 49 19.53 1.69 -27.85
C THR A 49 20.66 0.91 -28.52
N SER A 50 21.89 1.42 -28.52
CA SER A 50 23.05 0.77 -29.14
C SER A 50 24.22 0.69 -28.16
N VAL A 51 24.82 -0.49 -28.06
CA VAL A 51 26.03 -0.73 -27.27
C VAL A 51 27.19 0.06 -27.87
N GLN A 52 27.97 0.73 -27.01
CA GLN A 52 29.16 1.45 -27.43
C GLN A 52 30.38 0.52 -27.40
N ASN A 53 31.28 0.70 -28.36
CA ASN A 53 32.54 -0.02 -28.37
C ASN A 53 33.42 0.41 -27.19
N SER A 54 34.03 -0.54 -26.51
CA SER A 54 34.97 -0.31 -25.41
C SER A 54 36.16 -1.25 -25.50
N SER A 55 37.34 -0.70 -25.19
CA SER A 55 38.59 -1.45 -25.04
C SER A 55 39.00 -1.62 -23.57
N VAL A 56 38.15 -1.21 -22.62
CA VAL A 56 38.42 -1.43 -21.20
C VAL A 56 38.31 -2.94 -20.90
N PRO A 57 39.28 -3.54 -20.19
CA PRO A 57 39.16 -4.92 -19.71
C PRO A 57 37.86 -5.10 -18.93
N THR A 58 36.99 -5.99 -19.42
CA THR A 58 35.64 -6.17 -18.87
C THR A 58 35.37 -7.65 -18.67
N LEU A 59 34.81 -8.01 -17.52
CA LEU A 59 34.35 -9.36 -17.23
C LEU A 59 32.82 -9.39 -17.21
N LEU A 60 32.24 -10.19 -18.11
CA LEU A 60 30.82 -10.51 -18.13
C LEU A 60 30.61 -11.86 -17.44
N ILE A 61 29.77 -11.89 -16.42
CA ILE A 61 29.45 -13.10 -15.66
C ILE A 61 27.97 -13.38 -15.85
N GLY A 62 27.63 -14.58 -16.30
CA GLY A 62 26.24 -15.02 -16.43
C GLY A 62 26.05 -16.46 -15.97
N GLY A 63 24.86 -16.78 -15.48
CA GLY A 63 24.46 -18.14 -15.17
C GLY A 63 23.83 -18.85 -16.36
N THR A 64 23.94 -20.18 -16.43
CA THR A 64 23.21 -20.96 -17.47
C THR A 64 21.69 -20.97 -17.26
N LEU A 65 21.21 -20.61 -16.06
CA LEU A 65 19.79 -20.57 -15.68
C LEU A 65 19.30 -19.15 -15.39
N ASP A 66 20.02 -18.12 -15.84
CA ASP A 66 19.55 -16.74 -15.73
C ASP A 66 18.46 -16.46 -16.78
N PHE A 67 17.20 -16.38 -16.32
CA PHE A 67 16.05 -16.04 -17.17
C PHE A 67 15.80 -14.53 -17.24
N GLN A 68 16.39 -13.72 -16.36
CA GLN A 68 16.23 -12.26 -16.35
C GLN A 68 17.16 -11.61 -17.36
N THR A 69 18.43 -12.03 -17.36
CA THR A 69 19.49 -11.55 -18.25
C THR A 69 20.24 -12.72 -18.87
N PRO A 70 19.63 -13.44 -19.85
CA PRO A 70 20.24 -14.64 -20.43
C PRO A 70 21.65 -14.38 -20.94
N ALA A 71 22.61 -15.22 -20.51
CA ALA A 71 24.03 -15.05 -20.84
C ALA A 71 24.30 -15.01 -22.36
N GLN A 72 23.42 -15.62 -23.16
CA GLN A 72 23.50 -15.62 -24.62
C GLN A 72 23.31 -14.22 -25.22
N ASN A 73 22.52 -13.35 -24.58
CA ASN A 73 22.35 -11.97 -25.02
C ASN A 73 23.66 -11.21 -24.83
N ALA A 74 24.33 -11.41 -23.69
CA ALA A 74 25.66 -10.85 -23.47
C ALA A 74 26.68 -11.36 -24.50
N THR A 75 26.66 -12.65 -24.84
CA THR A 75 27.55 -13.22 -25.88
C THR A 75 27.30 -12.62 -27.27
N LYS A 76 26.04 -12.44 -27.65
CA LYS A 76 25.65 -12.06 -29.03
C LYS A 76 25.61 -10.55 -29.25
N GLU A 77 25.24 -9.79 -28.22
CA GLU A 77 24.87 -8.38 -28.37
C GLU A 77 25.83 -7.43 -27.62
N LEU A 78 26.51 -7.89 -26.57
CA LEU A 78 27.42 -7.05 -25.77
C LEU A 78 28.89 -7.36 -26.02
N LEU A 79 29.29 -8.64 -25.92
CA LEU A 79 30.68 -9.08 -26.06
C LEU A 79 31.35 -8.63 -27.37
N PRO A 80 30.67 -8.57 -28.54
CA PRO A 80 31.28 -8.08 -29.78
C PRO A 80 31.75 -6.61 -29.72
N HIS A 81 31.22 -5.83 -28.78
CA HIS A 81 31.59 -4.43 -28.58
C HIS A 81 32.69 -4.24 -27.53
N LEU A 82 33.10 -5.31 -26.84
CA LEU A 82 34.12 -5.28 -25.78
C LEU A 82 35.38 -5.95 -26.30
N SER A 83 36.30 -5.18 -26.89
CA SER A 83 37.48 -5.77 -27.57
C SER A 83 38.42 -6.52 -26.62
N ASN A 84 38.40 -6.15 -25.33
CA ASN A 84 39.11 -6.82 -24.23
C ASN A 84 38.11 -7.45 -23.24
N GLY A 85 36.93 -7.82 -23.73
CA GLY A 85 35.88 -8.45 -22.95
C GLY A 85 36.13 -9.95 -22.77
N HIS A 86 35.93 -10.42 -21.55
CA HIS A 86 35.86 -11.83 -21.23
C HIS A 86 34.45 -12.17 -20.78
N GLN A 87 33.96 -13.35 -21.14
CA GLN A 87 32.69 -13.86 -20.63
C GLN A 87 32.90 -15.21 -19.95
N VAL A 88 32.29 -15.34 -18.78
CA VAL A 88 32.15 -16.60 -18.06
C VAL A 88 30.67 -16.94 -17.97
N ILE A 89 30.35 -18.18 -18.30
CA ILE A 89 29.01 -18.74 -18.14
C ILE A 89 29.10 -19.84 -17.09
N LEU A 90 28.55 -19.58 -15.90
CA LEU A 90 28.65 -20.49 -14.78
C LEU A 90 27.51 -21.54 -14.78
N PRO A 91 27.82 -22.85 -14.76
CA PRO A 91 26.81 -23.90 -14.82
C PRO A 91 25.88 -23.92 -13.60
N GLY A 92 24.58 -23.99 -13.85
CA GLY A 92 23.55 -24.19 -12.84
C GLY A 92 23.26 -22.97 -11.96
N LEU A 93 23.87 -21.82 -12.23
CA LEU A 93 23.57 -20.56 -11.54
C LEU A 93 22.49 -19.76 -12.29
N GLY A 94 21.65 -19.07 -11.52
CA GLY A 94 20.61 -18.15 -11.97
C GLY A 94 21.10 -16.70 -12.08
N HIS A 95 20.29 -15.77 -11.58
CA HIS A 95 20.59 -14.33 -11.60
C HIS A 95 21.62 -13.94 -10.53
N VAL A 96 22.00 -12.65 -10.45
CA VAL A 96 23.11 -12.13 -9.63
C VAL A 96 23.18 -12.68 -8.20
N ASP A 97 22.04 -12.85 -7.52
CA ASP A 97 22.00 -13.37 -6.15
C ASP A 97 22.65 -14.76 -6.00
N ASP A 98 22.52 -15.62 -7.02
CA ASP A 98 23.11 -16.97 -7.01
C ASP A 98 24.65 -16.90 -7.10
N PHE A 99 25.19 -15.96 -7.88
CA PHE A 99 26.64 -15.75 -8.02
C PHE A 99 27.29 -15.39 -6.67
N ASP A 100 26.62 -14.54 -5.89
CA ASP A 100 27.11 -14.11 -4.58
C ASP A 100 26.91 -15.17 -3.50
N ALA A 101 25.82 -15.95 -3.56
CA ALA A 101 25.42 -16.86 -2.50
C ALA A 101 26.03 -18.27 -2.59
N TYR A 102 26.23 -18.83 -3.80
CA TYR A 102 26.55 -20.25 -3.96
C TYR A 102 27.92 -20.65 -3.41
N GLU A 103 28.99 -20.02 -3.93
CA GLU A 103 30.36 -20.27 -3.49
C GLU A 103 31.12 -18.93 -3.36
N PRO A 104 30.93 -18.19 -2.25
CA PRO A 104 31.48 -16.84 -2.09
C PRO A 104 33.01 -16.77 -2.24
N SER A 105 33.71 -17.84 -1.88
CA SER A 105 35.16 -17.95 -2.05
C SER A 105 35.58 -18.10 -3.52
N ALA A 106 34.76 -18.75 -4.34
CA ALA A 106 34.99 -18.89 -5.78
C ALA A 106 34.67 -17.60 -6.52
N SER A 107 33.58 -16.92 -6.18
CA SER A 107 33.26 -15.59 -6.73
C SER A 107 34.33 -14.57 -6.36
N THR A 108 34.78 -14.56 -5.10
CA THR A 108 35.89 -13.70 -4.66
C THR A 108 37.17 -13.99 -5.46
N GLN A 109 37.54 -15.27 -5.64
CA GLN A 109 38.71 -15.65 -6.42
C GLN A 109 38.61 -15.18 -7.87
N LEU A 110 37.47 -15.39 -8.54
CA LEU A 110 37.25 -14.93 -9.91
C LEU A 110 37.42 -13.42 -10.03
N LEU A 111 36.74 -12.65 -9.16
CA LEU A 111 36.79 -11.19 -9.19
C LEU A 111 38.19 -10.66 -8.87
N THR A 112 38.82 -11.15 -7.80
CA THR A 112 40.14 -10.67 -7.37
C THR A 112 41.23 -11.02 -8.39
N THR A 113 41.21 -12.21 -8.97
CA THR A 113 42.15 -12.59 -10.04
C THR A 113 41.95 -11.73 -11.28
N PHE A 114 40.71 -11.47 -11.69
CA PHE A 114 40.41 -10.62 -12.83
C PHE A 114 40.86 -9.17 -12.58
N TYR A 115 40.57 -8.59 -11.41
CA TYR A 115 41.02 -7.25 -11.08
C TYR A 115 42.55 -7.14 -10.97
N ALA A 116 43.23 -8.18 -10.48
CA ALA A 116 44.68 -8.17 -10.32
C ALA A 116 45.45 -8.40 -11.64
N THR A 117 44.91 -9.23 -12.54
CA THR A 117 45.67 -9.77 -13.68
C THR A 117 44.96 -9.68 -15.03
N GLY A 118 43.67 -9.34 -15.04
CA GLY A 118 42.80 -9.46 -16.22
C GLY A 118 42.44 -10.90 -16.60
N GLN A 119 42.90 -11.90 -15.85
CA GLN A 119 42.63 -13.31 -16.15
C GLN A 119 41.34 -13.79 -15.50
N VAL A 120 40.67 -14.71 -16.19
CA VAL A 120 39.49 -15.42 -15.68
C VAL A 120 39.95 -16.66 -14.92
N ASP A 121 39.57 -16.77 -13.65
CA ASP A 121 39.82 -17.95 -12.82
C ASP A 121 38.52 -18.50 -12.23
N THR A 122 38.00 -19.56 -12.86
CA THR A 122 36.82 -20.28 -12.40
C THR A 122 37.17 -21.60 -11.72
N SER A 123 38.45 -21.84 -11.40
CA SER A 123 38.95 -23.14 -10.92
C SER A 123 38.32 -23.60 -9.60
N ARG A 124 37.78 -22.66 -8.82
CA ARG A 124 37.13 -22.93 -7.54
C ARG A 124 35.62 -23.15 -7.64
N TYR A 125 35.01 -22.92 -8.80
CA TYR A 125 33.60 -23.19 -8.97
C TYR A 125 33.35 -24.68 -9.14
N THR A 126 32.40 -25.20 -8.37
CA THR A 126 31.85 -26.54 -8.58
C THR A 126 30.54 -26.48 -9.37
N PRO A 127 30.16 -27.54 -10.11
CA PRO A 127 28.88 -27.57 -10.80
C PRO A 127 27.71 -27.48 -9.82
N ASN A 128 26.88 -26.44 -9.93
CA ASN A 128 25.67 -26.31 -9.12
C ASN A 128 24.60 -27.33 -9.54
N VAL A 129 23.99 -27.99 -8.56
CA VAL A 129 22.88 -28.92 -8.75
C VAL A 129 21.59 -28.24 -8.31
N VAL A 130 20.73 -27.93 -9.28
CA VAL A 130 19.43 -27.30 -9.02
C VAL A 130 18.57 -28.21 -8.15
N SER A 131 18.09 -27.66 -7.04
CA SER A 131 17.13 -28.33 -6.16
C SER A 131 15.84 -27.52 -6.10
N PHE A 132 14.71 -28.19 -6.30
CA PHE A 132 13.38 -27.62 -6.12
C PHE A 132 12.83 -27.83 -4.69
N ALA A 133 13.63 -28.42 -3.80
CA ALA A 133 13.26 -28.62 -2.40
C ALA A 133 13.51 -27.35 -1.58
N THR A 134 12.65 -26.33 -1.75
CA THR A 134 12.73 -25.07 -1.00
C THR A 134 11.86 -25.13 0.26
N PRO A 135 12.38 -24.82 1.46
CA PRO A 135 11.59 -24.77 2.68
C PRO A 135 10.45 -23.74 2.62
N GLN A 136 10.64 -22.66 1.87
CA GLN A 136 9.66 -21.59 1.68
C GLN A 136 9.50 -21.31 0.19
N SER A 137 8.28 -21.47 -0.32
CA SER A 137 7.95 -21.10 -1.69
C SER A 137 7.29 -19.72 -1.73
N GLN A 138 7.40 -19.01 -2.86
CA GLN A 138 6.64 -17.78 -3.09
C GLN A 138 5.13 -18.01 -2.95
N ALA A 139 4.64 -19.20 -3.33
CA ALA A 139 3.25 -19.59 -3.12
C ALA A 139 2.88 -19.71 -1.63
N ALA A 140 3.80 -20.16 -0.77
CA ALA A 140 3.59 -20.18 0.68
C ALA A 140 3.50 -18.75 1.23
N ILE A 141 4.44 -17.87 0.86
CA ILE A 141 4.41 -16.45 1.25
C ILE A 141 3.11 -15.78 0.81
N ALA A 142 2.68 -16.00 -0.44
CA ALA A 142 1.43 -15.45 -0.95
C ALA A 142 0.20 -15.95 -0.16
N LYS A 143 0.18 -17.22 0.24
CA LYS A 143 -0.87 -17.78 1.10
C LYS A 143 -0.86 -17.17 2.49
N ASP A 144 0.32 -16.93 3.07
CA ASP A 144 0.47 -16.31 4.38
C ASP A 144 -0.04 -14.86 4.36
N ILE A 145 0.34 -14.08 3.34
CA ILE A 145 -0.15 -12.71 3.14
C ILE A 145 -1.67 -12.71 2.96
N LEU A 146 -2.20 -13.58 2.09
CA LEU A 146 -3.64 -13.70 1.87
C LEU A 146 -4.40 -14.06 3.17
N GLY A 147 -3.86 -15.01 3.93
CA GLY A 147 -4.41 -15.41 5.23
C GLY A 147 -4.44 -14.24 6.22
N PHE A 148 -3.37 -13.45 6.27
CA PHE A 148 -3.29 -12.25 7.09
C PHE A 148 -4.34 -11.20 6.69
N MET A 149 -4.46 -10.91 5.39
CA MET A 149 -5.45 -9.96 4.85
C MET A 149 -6.88 -10.38 5.20
N ILE A 150 -7.22 -11.66 4.97
CA ILE A 150 -8.54 -12.22 5.31
C ILE A 150 -8.78 -12.14 6.82
N GLY A 151 -7.80 -12.52 7.64
CA GLY A 151 -7.90 -12.48 9.10
C GLY A 151 -8.21 -11.09 9.63
N PHE A 152 -7.48 -10.07 9.16
CA PHE A 152 -7.71 -8.68 9.55
C PHE A 152 -9.05 -8.13 9.05
N ALA A 153 -9.43 -8.43 7.81
CA ALA A 153 -10.73 -8.03 7.25
C ALA A 153 -11.88 -8.61 8.08
N LEU A 154 -11.83 -9.91 8.39
CA LEU A 154 -12.83 -10.58 9.22
C LEU A 154 -12.86 -10.02 10.65
N LEU A 155 -11.69 -9.76 11.25
CA LEU A 155 -11.60 -9.16 12.58
C LEU A 155 -12.31 -7.80 12.62
N ALA A 156 -12.07 -6.93 11.64
CA ALA A 156 -12.73 -5.62 11.55
C ALA A 156 -14.25 -5.76 11.38
N VAL A 157 -14.71 -6.62 10.47
CA VAL A 157 -16.14 -6.86 10.24
C VAL A 157 -16.83 -7.42 11.48
N ILE A 158 -16.27 -8.46 12.10
CA ILE A 158 -16.82 -9.07 13.32
C ILE A 158 -16.88 -8.02 14.43
N TRP A 159 -15.82 -7.21 14.60
CA TRP A 159 -15.79 -6.19 15.63
C TRP A 159 -16.87 -5.13 15.40
N LEU A 160 -17.05 -4.64 14.17
CA LEU A 160 -18.14 -3.70 13.82
C LEU A 160 -19.53 -4.30 14.05
N VAL A 161 -19.74 -5.56 13.69
CA VAL A 161 -21.01 -6.28 13.94
C VAL A 161 -21.28 -6.38 15.45
N VAL A 162 -20.28 -6.76 16.24
CA VAL A 162 -20.39 -6.83 17.71
C VAL A 162 -20.72 -5.46 18.30
N LEU A 163 -20.09 -4.37 17.81
CA LEU A 163 -20.41 -3.01 18.23
C LEU A 163 -21.83 -2.61 17.86
N ALA A 164 -22.28 -2.91 16.64
CA ALA A 164 -23.65 -2.65 16.20
C ALA A 164 -24.68 -3.39 17.06
N ILE A 165 -24.45 -4.68 17.34
CA ILE A 165 -25.30 -5.48 18.24
C ILE A 165 -25.31 -4.89 19.64
N ARG A 166 -24.15 -4.49 20.17
CA ARG A 166 -24.03 -3.90 21.51
C ARG A 166 -24.80 -2.59 21.61
N ILE A 167 -24.71 -1.71 20.63
CA ILE A 167 -25.44 -0.45 20.60
C ILE A 167 -26.95 -0.69 20.52
N ARG A 168 -27.39 -1.65 19.70
CA ARG A 168 -28.81 -2.02 19.60
C ARG A 168 -29.36 -2.60 20.89
N ARG A 169 -28.59 -3.47 21.58
CA ARG A 169 -29.05 -4.18 22.79
C ARG A 169 -28.89 -3.38 24.08
N ARG A 170 -27.80 -2.63 24.22
CA ARG A 170 -27.42 -1.92 25.46
C ARG A 170 -27.50 -0.40 25.35
N GLY A 171 -27.93 0.14 24.21
CA GLY A 171 -28.14 1.57 24.01
C GLY A 171 -26.88 2.38 23.67
N GLY A 172 -25.67 1.89 23.97
CA GLY A 172 -24.41 2.56 23.64
C GLY A 172 -23.16 1.86 24.18
N THR A 173 -22.01 2.51 24.01
CA THR A 173 -20.72 2.12 24.61
C THR A 173 -20.47 2.94 25.87
N GLY A 174 -19.80 2.34 26.87
CA GLY A 174 -19.43 3.08 28.09
C GLY A 174 -18.25 4.00 27.81
N ARG A 175 -18.12 5.14 28.52
CA ARG A 175 -17.11 6.19 28.25
C ARG A 175 -15.69 5.66 28.04
N LYS A 176 -15.19 4.78 28.92
CA LYS A 176 -13.84 4.20 28.82
C LYS A 176 -13.69 3.33 27.56
N THR A 177 -14.66 2.46 27.30
CA THR A 177 -14.65 1.59 26.11
C THR A 177 -14.80 2.41 24.83
N GLY A 178 -15.66 3.44 24.83
CA GLY A 178 -15.84 4.35 23.71
C GLY A 178 -14.57 5.11 23.38
N ALA A 179 -13.87 5.65 24.38
CA ALA A 179 -12.58 6.30 24.19
C ALA A 179 -11.54 5.36 23.57
N TRP A 180 -11.47 4.10 24.04
CA TRP A 180 -10.55 3.10 23.49
C TRP A 180 -10.88 2.72 22.04
N ILE A 181 -12.17 2.52 21.73
CA ILE A 181 -12.62 2.26 20.36
C ILE A 181 -12.28 3.42 19.43
N ARG A 182 -12.39 4.67 19.90
CA ARG A 182 -12.14 5.87 19.11
C ARG A 182 -10.65 6.18 18.88
N SER A 183 -9.76 5.67 19.73
CA SER A 183 -8.31 5.90 19.64
C SER A 183 -7.56 4.74 18.98
N ALA A 184 -7.76 3.51 19.47
CA ALA A 184 -7.04 2.33 18.97
C ALA A 184 -7.81 1.57 17.88
N GLY A 185 -9.14 1.60 17.93
CA GLY A 185 -10.01 0.93 16.95
C GLY A 185 -9.77 1.34 15.49
N PRO A 186 -9.49 2.62 15.14
CA PRO A 186 -9.27 3.02 13.76
C PRO A 186 -8.11 2.29 13.07
N ILE A 187 -7.11 1.80 13.79
CA ILE A 187 -6.01 1.00 13.21
C ILE A 187 -6.58 -0.30 12.62
N VAL A 188 -7.36 -1.03 13.43
CA VAL A 188 -7.96 -2.31 13.00
C VAL A 188 -9.04 -2.08 11.94
N PHE A 189 -9.89 -1.07 12.13
CA PHE A 189 -10.95 -0.74 11.16
C PHE A 189 -10.39 -0.25 9.83
N GLY A 190 -9.37 0.60 9.86
CA GLY A 190 -8.71 1.13 8.67
C GLY A 190 -7.99 0.04 7.88
N LEU A 191 -7.13 -0.74 8.54
CA LEU A 191 -6.41 -1.84 7.88
C LEU A 191 -7.36 -2.95 7.41
N GLY A 192 -8.30 -3.38 8.25
CA GLY A 192 -9.27 -4.42 7.87
C GLY A 192 -10.21 -3.97 6.75
N GLY A 193 -10.59 -2.69 6.75
CA GLY A 193 -11.35 -2.06 5.67
C GLY A 193 -10.62 -2.06 4.34
N TRP A 194 -9.37 -1.58 4.36
CA TRP A 194 -8.50 -1.58 3.18
C TRP A 194 -8.26 -2.99 2.66
N PHE A 195 -7.88 -3.95 3.51
CA PHE A 195 -7.71 -5.34 3.10
C PHE A 195 -8.97 -5.94 2.50
N LEU A 196 -10.14 -5.67 3.07
CA LEU A 196 -11.40 -6.12 2.48
C LEU A 196 -11.63 -5.50 1.10
N GLY A 197 -11.37 -4.20 0.94
CA GLY A 197 -11.45 -3.50 -0.34
C GLY A 197 -10.53 -4.12 -1.40
N GLU A 198 -9.26 -4.32 -1.06
CA GLU A 198 -8.26 -4.95 -1.94
C GLU A 198 -8.65 -6.36 -2.34
N LEU A 199 -9.11 -7.18 -1.38
CA LEU A 199 -9.56 -8.55 -1.66
C LEU A 199 -10.76 -8.58 -2.60
N LEU A 200 -11.70 -7.64 -2.45
CA LEU A 200 -12.84 -7.51 -3.36
C LEU A 200 -12.39 -7.08 -4.76
N VAL A 201 -11.47 -6.13 -4.88
CA VAL A 201 -10.92 -5.71 -6.18
C VAL A 201 -10.16 -6.84 -6.83
N LEU A 202 -9.27 -7.53 -6.12
CA LEU A 202 -8.55 -8.69 -6.64
C LEU A 202 -9.51 -9.80 -7.11
N ARG A 203 -10.64 -10.00 -6.40
CA ARG A 203 -11.61 -11.04 -6.73
C ARG A 203 -12.47 -10.71 -7.94
N PHE A 204 -12.92 -9.47 -8.06
CA PHE A 204 -13.95 -9.07 -9.03
C PHE A 204 -13.42 -8.21 -10.19
N TRP A 205 -12.29 -7.54 -10.00
CA TRP A 205 -11.62 -6.68 -10.98
C TRP A 205 -10.09 -6.87 -10.96
N PRO A 206 -9.57 -8.08 -11.26
CA PRO A 206 -8.14 -8.38 -11.18
C PRO A 206 -7.26 -7.52 -12.10
N SER A 207 -7.85 -6.85 -13.09
CA SER A 207 -7.16 -5.93 -14.01
C SER A 207 -7.04 -4.49 -13.49
N ARG A 208 -7.63 -4.14 -12.34
CA ARG A 208 -7.49 -2.82 -11.72
C ARG A 208 -6.21 -2.76 -10.88
N ALA A 209 -5.47 -1.68 -11.01
CA ALA A 209 -4.35 -1.40 -10.12
C ALA A 209 -4.86 -1.24 -8.68
N LEU A 210 -4.20 -1.91 -7.75
CA LEU A 210 -4.53 -1.92 -6.31
C LEU A 210 -4.45 -0.52 -5.65
N PRO A 211 -3.45 0.34 -5.93
CA PRO A 211 -3.36 1.66 -5.30
C PRO A 211 -4.28 2.70 -5.96
N ASP A 212 -5.57 2.40 -6.09
CA ASP A 212 -6.59 3.37 -6.47
C ASP A 212 -6.95 4.24 -5.26
N GLN A 213 -6.87 5.55 -5.45
CA GLN A 213 -7.17 6.54 -4.41
C GLN A 213 -8.59 6.39 -3.87
N LEU A 214 -9.57 6.22 -4.75
CA LEU A 214 -10.97 6.13 -4.36
C LEU A 214 -11.21 4.85 -3.54
N LEU A 215 -10.65 3.73 -4.00
CA LEU A 215 -10.68 2.48 -3.26
C LEU A 215 -10.13 2.68 -1.85
N SER A 216 -8.90 3.18 -1.74
CA SER A 216 -8.21 3.38 -0.45
C SER A 216 -8.99 4.28 0.49
N VAL A 217 -9.48 5.43 -0.01
CA VAL A 217 -10.24 6.39 0.79
C VAL A 217 -11.55 5.79 1.28
N VAL A 218 -12.33 5.16 0.40
CA VAL A 218 -13.65 4.62 0.75
C VAL A 218 -13.51 3.40 1.66
N SER A 219 -12.63 2.47 1.34
CA SER A 219 -12.43 1.22 2.09
C SER A 219 -11.92 1.48 3.51
N VAL A 220 -11.12 2.53 3.71
CA VAL A 220 -10.64 2.95 5.03
C VAL A 220 -11.68 3.78 5.78
N ALA A 221 -12.28 4.79 5.13
CA ALA A 221 -13.16 5.74 5.80
C ALA A 221 -14.42 5.06 6.36
N VAL A 222 -15.05 4.14 5.60
CA VAL A 222 -16.30 3.49 5.98
C VAL A 222 -16.24 2.78 7.34
N PRO A 223 -15.34 1.80 7.54
CA PRO A 223 -15.25 1.10 8.83
C PRO A 223 -14.74 2.01 9.96
N ILE A 224 -13.88 2.99 9.66
CA ILE A 224 -13.42 3.95 10.69
C ILE A 224 -14.59 4.79 11.20
N TRP A 225 -15.40 5.41 10.34
CA TRP A 225 -16.50 6.24 10.84
C TRP A 225 -17.54 5.41 11.58
N LEU A 226 -17.81 4.18 11.13
CA LEU A 226 -18.71 3.26 11.84
C LEU A 226 -18.19 2.94 13.24
N GLY A 227 -16.90 2.63 13.37
CA GLY A 227 -16.25 2.35 14.65
C GLY A 227 -16.21 3.57 15.58
N VAL A 228 -15.83 4.74 15.04
CA VAL A 228 -15.77 6.01 15.79
C VAL A 228 -17.17 6.43 16.26
N TYR A 229 -18.17 6.37 15.38
CA TYR A 229 -19.57 6.62 15.73
C TYR A 229 -20.04 5.64 16.81
N ALA A 230 -19.74 4.35 16.67
CA ALA A 230 -20.10 3.35 17.66
C ALA A 230 -19.48 3.60 19.05
N GLY A 231 -18.22 4.05 19.07
CA GLY A 231 -17.53 4.46 20.30
C GLY A 231 -18.02 5.79 20.89
N TRP A 232 -18.70 6.62 20.10
CA TRP A 232 -19.28 7.88 20.56
C TRP A 232 -20.70 7.72 21.12
N VAL A 233 -21.54 6.87 20.50
CA VAL A 233 -22.92 6.64 20.97
C VAL A 233 -22.92 6.09 22.40
N CYS A 234 -23.42 6.88 23.34
CA CYS A 234 -23.63 6.51 24.74
C CYS A 234 -25.12 6.16 24.98
N THR A 235 -25.41 5.52 26.12
CA THR A 235 -26.79 5.19 26.53
C THR A 235 -27.71 6.41 26.56
N ASP A 236 -27.15 7.55 26.93
CA ASP A 236 -27.91 8.77 27.19
C ASP A 236 -28.03 9.65 25.93
N THR A 237 -27.43 9.24 24.80
CA THR A 237 -27.44 10.03 23.56
C THR A 237 -28.85 10.04 22.94
N PRO A 238 -29.50 11.22 22.81
CA PRO A 238 -30.84 11.34 22.26
C PRO A 238 -30.95 10.77 20.84
N LYS A 239 -32.08 10.15 20.50
CA LYS A 239 -32.31 9.55 19.16
C LYS A 239 -32.09 10.54 18.01
N ALA A 240 -32.55 11.79 18.18
CA ALA A 240 -32.37 12.85 17.18
C ALA A 240 -30.89 13.23 16.95
N MET A 241 -30.03 13.02 17.95
CA MET A 241 -28.61 13.33 17.89
C MET A 241 -27.81 12.23 17.18
N ARG A 242 -28.28 10.98 17.23
CA ARG A 242 -27.61 9.82 16.61
C ARG A 242 -27.43 9.97 15.10
N ALA A 243 -28.47 10.43 14.40
CA ALA A 243 -28.38 10.65 12.95
C ALA A 243 -27.36 11.74 12.59
N LYS A 244 -27.34 12.85 13.34
CA LYS A 244 -26.38 13.95 13.14
C LYS A 244 -24.94 13.48 13.41
N GLY A 245 -24.73 12.75 14.50
CA GLY A 245 -23.42 12.18 14.83
C GLY A 245 -22.92 11.21 13.76
N MET A 246 -23.81 10.36 13.25
CA MET A 246 -23.50 9.44 12.15
C MET A 246 -23.01 10.18 10.91
N ILE A 247 -23.75 11.20 10.47
CA ILE A 247 -23.38 12.01 9.29
C ILE A 247 -22.07 12.76 9.53
N ALA A 248 -21.91 13.40 10.70
CA ALA A 248 -20.70 14.13 11.06
C ALA A 248 -19.46 13.23 11.06
N ALA A 249 -19.56 12.03 11.65
CA ALA A 249 -18.49 11.05 11.66
C ALA A 249 -18.12 10.57 10.25
N ALA A 250 -19.13 10.29 9.41
CA ALA A 250 -18.95 9.81 8.05
C ALA A 250 -18.26 10.86 7.15
N VAL A 251 -18.78 12.10 7.14
CA VAL A 251 -18.18 13.21 6.38
C VAL A 251 -16.75 13.47 6.86
N GLY A 252 -16.54 13.52 8.19
CA GLY A 252 -15.23 13.73 8.76
C GLY A 252 -14.23 12.64 8.37
N ALA A 253 -14.63 11.37 8.39
CA ALA A 253 -13.74 10.28 8.00
C ALA A 253 -13.37 10.31 6.52
N VAL A 254 -14.33 10.61 5.63
CA VAL A 254 -14.06 10.69 4.17
C VAL A 254 -13.12 11.85 3.86
N VAL A 255 -13.38 13.04 4.42
CA VAL A 255 -12.51 14.21 4.23
C VAL A 255 -11.12 13.94 4.81
N GLY A 256 -11.06 13.39 6.02
CA GLY A 256 -9.80 13.05 6.68
C GLY A 256 -8.99 11.99 5.92
N ALA A 257 -9.65 10.95 5.42
CA ALA A 257 -9.03 9.92 4.58
C ALA A 257 -8.46 10.53 3.30
N ALA A 258 -9.26 11.34 2.59
CA ALA A 258 -8.83 12.00 1.36
C ALA A 258 -7.63 12.92 1.59
N LEU A 259 -7.66 13.76 2.65
CA LEU A 259 -6.51 14.59 3.00
C LEU A 259 -5.28 13.75 3.34
N GLY A 260 -5.45 12.71 4.15
CA GLY A 260 -4.39 11.79 4.55
C GLY A 260 -3.71 11.10 3.37
N PHE A 261 -4.49 10.64 2.38
CA PHE A 261 -3.96 9.96 1.19
C PHE A 261 -3.03 10.86 0.37
N HIS A 262 -3.29 12.18 0.30
CA HIS A 262 -2.47 13.11 -0.48
C HIS A 262 -1.22 13.62 0.26
N VAL A 263 -1.01 13.25 1.52
CA VAL A 263 0.19 13.71 2.28
C VAL A 263 1.45 13.02 1.79
N THR A 264 1.37 11.73 1.44
CA THR A 264 2.52 10.90 1.09
C THR A 264 2.16 9.93 -0.04
N ASN A 265 3.14 9.15 -0.51
CA ASN A 265 2.95 8.17 -1.58
C ASN A 265 3.16 6.74 -1.06
N GLY A 266 2.67 5.75 -1.81
CA GLY A 266 2.86 4.33 -1.53
C GLY A 266 2.19 3.88 -0.22
N LEU A 267 2.78 2.90 0.48
CA LEU A 267 2.22 2.35 1.71
C LEU A 267 2.12 3.37 2.86
N ILE A 268 2.95 4.42 2.85
CA ILE A 268 2.87 5.49 3.87
C ILE A 268 1.56 6.27 3.70
N ALA A 269 1.06 6.41 2.46
CA ALA A 269 -0.21 7.08 2.17
C ALA A 269 -1.39 6.40 2.86
N LEU A 270 -1.34 5.07 2.99
CA LEU A 270 -2.35 4.30 3.72
C LEU A 270 -2.34 4.64 5.22
N ILE A 271 -1.15 4.73 5.83
CA ILE A 271 -1.01 5.09 7.24
C ILE A 271 -1.58 6.48 7.49
N THR A 272 -1.23 7.46 6.65
CA THR A 272 -1.74 8.84 6.78
C THR A 272 -3.23 8.93 6.47
N THR A 273 -3.77 8.10 5.56
CA THR A 273 -5.21 7.97 5.28
C THR A 273 -5.96 7.51 6.53
N ILE A 274 -5.48 6.47 7.21
CA ILE A 274 -6.09 5.94 8.45
C ILE A 274 -6.07 7.00 9.56
N ILE A 275 -4.91 7.64 9.77
CA ILE A 275 -4.76 8.69 10.79
C ILE A 275 -5.69 9.88 10.49
N GLY A 276 -5.69 10.35 9.24
CA GLY A 276 -6.52 11.47 8.81
C GLY A 276 -8.01 11.18 9.01
N ALA A 277 -8.48 10.00 8.57
CA ALA A 277 -9.85 9.57 8.77
C ALA A 277 -10.24 9.53 10.25
N ALA A 278 -9.39 8.96 11.09
CA ALA A 278 -9.63 8.85 12.53
C ALA A 278 -9.69 10.22 13.22
N VAL A 279 -8.73 11.09 12.95
CA VAL A 279 -8.63 12.43 13.57
C VAL A 279 -9.82 13.30 13.19
N VAL A 280 -10.12 13.42 11.89
CA VAL A 280 -11.17 14.32 11.42
C VAL A 280 -12.56 13.79 11.78
N SER A 281 -12.79 12.47 11.77
CA SER A 281 -14.05 11.88 12.26
C SER A 281 -14.28 12.17 13.75
N ASN A 282 -13.23 12.03 14.57
CA ASN A 282 -13.31 12.34 16.00
C ASN A 282 -13.55 13.84 16.27
N LEU A 283 -12.84 14.72 15.57
CA LEU A 283 -13.01 16.16 15.67
C LEU A 283 -14.43 16.60 15.27
N SER A 284 -14.99 15.99 14.21
CA SER A 284 -16.35 16.30 13.75
C SER A 284 -17.40 16.01 14.82
N LEU A 285 -17.26 14.90 15.55
CA LEU A 285 -18.12 14.57 16.67
C LEU A 285 -17.93 15.51 17.87
N LEU A 286 -16.69 15.88 18.18
CA LEU A 286 -16.40 16.83 19.26
C LEU A 286 -16.99 18.22 18.99
N VAL A 287 -16.91 18.70 17.76
CA VAL A 287 -17.55 19.97 17.34
C VAL A 287 -19.07 19.88 17.47
N LEU A 288 -19.66 18.74 17.09
CA LEU A 288 -21.10 18.51 17.22
C LEU A 288 -21.54 18.55 18.70
N ASP A 289 -20.78 17.92 19.60
CA ASP A 289 -21.07 17.91 21.04
C ASP A 289 -21.04 19.35 21.60
N ILE A 290 -20.00 20.13 21.30
CA ILE A 290 -19.87 21.54 21.73
C ILE A 290 -21.03 22.39 21.21
N TRP A 291 -21.42 22.21 19.95
CA TRP A 291 -22.49 23.01 19.35
C TRP A 291 -23.84 22.75 20.01
N ILE A 292 -24.10 21.50 20.38
CA ILE A 292 -25.33 21.09 21.05
C ILE A 292 -25.38 21.60 22.49
N GLU A 293 -24.28 21.50 23.23
CA GLU A 293 -24.19 22.07 24.59
C GLU A 293 -24.47 23.57 24.57
N ARG A 294 -23.86 24.31 23.63
CA ARG A 294 -24.11 25.75 23.46
C ARG A 294 -25.56 26.08 23.09
N ALA A 295 -26.19 25.27 22.25
CA ALA A 295 -27.59 25.46 21.89
C ALA A 295 -28.52 25.24 23.09
N ALA A 296 -28.23 24.24 23.94
CA ALA A 296 -28.98 23.99 25.16
C ALA A 296 -28.83 25.14 26.18
N SER A 297 -27.62 25.65 26.40
CA SER A 297 -27.38 26.76 27.34
C SER A 297 -28.07 28.07 26.93
N ARG A 298 -28.26 28.31 25.62
CA ARG A 298 -28.98 29.50 25.12
C ARG A 298 -30.48 29.43 25.35
N GLY A 299 -31.06 28.23 25.39
CA GLY A 299 -32.50 28.05 25.65
C GLY A 299 -32.89 28.20 27.12
N THR A 300 -31.93 28.16 28.05
CA THR A 300 -32.15 28.25 29.49
C THR A 300 -31.75 29.59 30.11
N ALA A 301 -31.36 30.58 29.29
CA ALA A 301 -31.10 31.93 29.81
C ALA A 301 -32.40 32.50 30.37
N PRO A 302 -32.46 32.90 31.66
CA PRO A 302 -33.65 33.53 32.22
C PRO A 302 -33.97 34.79 31.40
N PRO A 303 -35.27 35.11 31.17
CA PRO A 303 -35.63 36.35 30.51
C PRO A 303 -34.94 37.50 31.24
N ALA A 304 -34.29 38.39 30.49
CA ALA A 304 -33.65 39.57 31.04
C ALA A 304 -34.65 40.25 31.97
N ALA A 305 -34.33 40.33 33.27
CA ALA A 305 -35.14 41.06 34.21
C ALA A 305 -35.29 42.48 33.67
N ASP A 306 -36.54 42.87 33.41
CA ASP A 306 -36.89 44.18 32.91
C ASP A 306 -36.51 45.20 34.00
N LEU A 307 -35.35 45.84 33.83
CA LEU A 307 -34.85 46.84 34.78
C LEU A 307 -35.55 48.20 34.60
N SER A 308 -36.69 48.26 33.90
CA SER A 308 -37.44 49.50 33.70
C SER A 308 -38.31 49.93 34.90
N GLU A 309 -38.33 49.18 36.01
CA GLU A 309 -39.26 49.44 37.14
C GLU A 309 -38.61 50.05 38.40
N THR A 310 -37.38 50.58 38.32
CA THR A 310 -36.69 51.17 39.49
C THR A 310 -36.18 52.61 39.29
N GLU A 311 -36.84 53.42 38.47
CA GLU A 311 -36.50 54.86 38.31
C GLU A 311 -37.60 55.83 38.77
N HIS A 312 -38.45 55.43 39.74
CA HIS A 312 -39.48 56.33 40.31
C HIS A 312 -39.62 56.20 41.84
N LEU A 313 -38.57 56.50 42.59
CA LEU A 313 -38.69 56.88 44.00
C LEU A 313 -37.66 57.98 44.32
N GLU A 314 -38.06 59.24 44.09
CA GLU A 314 -37.41 60.42 44.70
C GLU A 314 -38.11 60.80 46.03
N PRO A 315 -37.40 61.48 46.96
CA PRO A 315 -37.75 61.55 48.38
C PRO A 315 -38.58 62.80 48.73
N ALA A 316 -39.59 62.63 49.60
CA ALA A 316 -40.28 63.75 50.23
C ALA A 316 -39.46 64.30 51.41
N LEU A 317 -38.89 65.49 51.23
CA LEU A 317 -38.52 66.42 52.29
C LEU A 317 -39.73 67.33 52.57
N HIS A 318 -40.30 67.23 53.78
CA HIS A 318 -40.68 68.33 54.70
C HIS A 318 -41.64 67.84 55.79
#